data_AF-A0A846HKF7-F1
#
_entry.id   AF-A0A846HKF7-F1
#
_cell.length_a   1.000
_cell.length_b   1.000
_cell.length_c   1.000
_cell.angle_alpha   90.00
_cell.angle_beta   90.00
_cell.angle_gamma   90.00
#
_symmetry.space_group_name_H-M   'P 1'
#
loop_
_entity.id
_entity.type
_entity.pdbx_description
1 polymer ?
#
loop_
_entity_poly.entity_id
_entity_poly.type
_entity_poly.pdbx_seq_one_letter_code
_entity_poly.pdbx_strand_id
1 'polypeptide(L)'
;MTSISRSESLRLLRGYLGHIEYWDAEGGDTFLMLNAREWLEDHLTDLTLAEKAALAAGDERLLKLSRNRVDATLDVEYLRETAKVVSNSQLPSKMAA
;
A
#
# COMPACT_ATOMS: atom_id res chain seq x y z
N MET A 1 6.56 -24.57 1.90
CA MET A 1 6.62 -23.13 2.26
C MET A 1 8.02 -22.64 1.92
N THR A 2 8.19 -22.01 0.78
CA THR A 2 9.42 -21.29 0.44
C THR A 2 9.52 -20.13 1.41
N SER A 3 10.56 -20.13 2.24
CA SER A 3 10.93 -18.99 3.07
C SER A 3 11.12 -17.79 2.14
N ILE A 4 10.12 -16.94 2.03
CA ILE A 4 10.25 -15.67 1.32
C ILE A 4 11.33 -14.88 2.07
N SER A 5 12.27 -14.33 1.32
CA SER A 5 13.37 -13.59 1.92
C SER A 5 12.83 -12.31 2.53
N ARG A 6 13.15 -12.04 3.80
CA ARG A 6 12.95 -10.73 4.46
C ARG A 6 13.43 -9.55 3.61
N SER A 7 14.41 -9.77 2.71
CA SER A 7 14.85 -8.75 1.75
C SER A 7 13.75 -8.31 0.79
N GLU A 8 12.83 -9.20 0.42
CA GLU A 8 11.73 -8.93 -0.50
C GLU A 8 10.65 -8.08 0.16
N SER A 9 10.23 -8.43 1.38
CA SER A 9 9.26 -7.61 2.14
C SER A 9 9.78 -6.20 2.36
N LEU A 10 11.06 -6.05 2.68
CA LEU A 10 11.69 -4.74 2.84
C LEU A 10 11.80 -3.98 1.51
N ARG A 11 12.12 -4.67 0.41
CA ARG A 11 12.18 -4.07 -0.93
C ARG A 11 10.81 -3.53 -1.35
N LEU A 12 9.75 -4.31 -1.17
CA LEU A 12 8.38 -3.93 -1.49
C LEU A 12 7.87 -2.81 -0.59
N LEU A 13 8.15 -2.86 0.72
CA LEU A 13 7.81 -1.77 1.64
C LEU A 13 8.47 -0.46 1.22
N ARG A 14 9.77 -0.48 0.90
CA ARG A 14 10.48 0.72 0.44
C ARG A 14 9.94 1.24 -0.89
N GLY A 15 9.67 0.36 -1.85
CA GLY A 15 9.06 0.71 -3.13
C GLY A 15 7.70 1.37 -2.95
N TYR A 16 6.83 0.75 -2.14
CA TYR A 16 5.51 1.29 -1.80
C TYR A 16 5.60 2.70 -1.18
N LEU A 17 6.45 2.89 -0.16
CA LEU A 17 6.63 4.19 0.48
C LEU A 17 7.20 5.25 -0.47
N GLY A 18 8.13 4.85 -1.34
CA GLY A 18 8.70 5.72 -2.37
C GLY A 18 7.65 6.16 -3.39
N HIS A 19 6.83 5.24 -3.89
CA HIS A 19 5.74 5.60 -4.82
C HIS A 19 4.76 6.58 -4.18
N ILE A 20 4.42 6.45 -2.89
CA ILE A 20 3.55 7.42 -2.20
C ILE A 20 4.21 8.81 -2.10
N GLU A 21 5.50 8.86 -1.80
CA GLU A 21 6.22 10.13 -1.62
C GLU A 21 6.31 10.93 -2.92
N TYR A 22 6.52 10.25 -4.04
CA TYR A 22 6.73 10.86 -5.36
C TYR A 22 5.58 10.61 -6.33
N TRP A 23 4.39 10.29 -5.82
CA TRP A 23 3.25 9.94 -6.65
C TRP A 23 2.85 11.08 -7.59
N ASP A 24 2.56 10.73 -8.83
CA ASP A 24 2.08 11.63 -9.87
C ASP A 24 0.84 11.05 -10.57
N ALA A 25 -0.10 11.92 -10.95
CA ALA A 25 -1.38 11.51 -11.55
C ALA A 25 -1.24 10.97 -12.98
N GLU A 26 -0.09 11.14 -13.62
CA GLU A 26 0.20 10.65 -14.98
C GLU A 26 1.50 9.83 -15.02
N GLY A 27 1.98 9.35 -13.86
CA GLY A 27 3.23 8.61 -13.74
C GLY A 27 3.22 7.25 -14.45
N GLY A 28 2.03 6.66 -14.65
CA GLY A 28 1.86 5.37 -15.31
C GLY A 28 2.35 4.17 -14.51
N ASP A 29 2.70 4.35 -13.23
CA ASP A 29 3.32 3.35 -12.37
C ASP A 29 2.57 3.09 -11.05
N THR A 30 1.41 3.73 -10.83
CA THR A 30 0.63 3.58 -9.59
C THR A 30 0.16 2.14 -9.36
N PHE A 31 0.01 1.34 -10.43
CA PHE A 31 -0.32 -0.08 -10.30
C PHE A 31 0.77 -0.88 -9.55
N LEU A 32 2.03 -0.46 -9.60
CA LEU A 32 3.12 -1.09 -8.84
C LEU A 32 2.95 -0.87 -7.34
N MET A 33 2.46 0.31 -6.96
CA MET A 33 2.12 0.64 -5.58
C MET A 33 0.94 -0.20 -5.08
N LEU A 34 -0.10 -0.41 -5.90
CA LEU A 34 -1.22 -1.32 -5.58
C LEU A 34 -0.71 -2.74 -5.32
N ASN A 35 0.03 -3.31 -6.28
CA ASN A 35 0.56 -4.67 -6.18
C ASN A 35 1.46 -4.84 -4.95
N ALA A 36 2.30 -3.84 -4.66
CA ALA A 36 3.14 -3.87 -3.47
C ALA A 36 2.31 -3.86 -2.19
N ARG A 37 1.22 -3.09 -2.12
CA ARG A 37 0.39 -2.99 -0.92
C ARG A 37 -0.42 -4.25 -0.65
N GLU A 38 -1.01 -4.85 -1.67
CA GLU A 38 -1.72 -6.14 -1.57
C GLU A 38 -0.74 -7.22 -1.08
N TRP A 39 0.45 -7.29 -1.66
CA TRP A 39 1.46 -8.24 -1.22
C TRP A 39 1.87 -8.03 0.25
N LEU A 40 2.09 -6.78 0.66
CA LEU A 40 2.45 -6.44 2.04
C LEU A 40 1.34 -6.79 3.03
N GLU A 41 0.07 -6.80 2.61
CA GLU A 41 -1.06 -7.26 3.43
C GLU A 41 -0.93 -8.73 3.80
N ASP A 42 -0.71 -9.57 2.79
CA ASP A 42 -0.57 -11.02 2.94
C ASP A 42 0.66 -11.41 3.76
N HIS A 43 1.67 -10.52 3.81
CA HIS A 43 2.96 -10.75 4.46
C HIS A 43 3.21 -9.82 5.66
N LEU A 44 2.14 -9.26 6.25
CA LEU A 44 2.26 -8.41 7.44
C LEU A 44 3.02 -9.10 8.59
N THR A 45 2.91 -10.42 8.73
CA THR A 45 3.61 -11.18 9.77
C THR A 45 5.14 -11.13 9.64
N ASP A 46 5.64 -10.89 8.44
CA ASP A 46 7.06 -10.90 8.13
C ASP A 46 7.73 -9.55 8.44
N LEU A 47 6.92 -8.51 8.66
CA LEU A 47 7.38 -7.17 9.03
C LEU A 47 7.64 -7.07 10.53
N THR A 48 8.75 -6.42 10.86
CA THR A 48 9.03 -5.96 12.22
C THR A 48 8.04 -4.88 12.67
N LEU A 49 8.01 -4.60 13.98
CA LEU A 49 7.18 -3.54 14.53
C LEU A 49 7.48 -2.16 13.90
N ALA A 50 8.75 -1.87 13.64
CA ALA A 50 9.15 -0.61 13.01
C ALA A 50 8.69 -0.52 11.55
N GLU A 51 8.78 -1.61 10.80
CA GLU A 51 8.32 -1.70 9.41
C GLU A 51 6.79 -1.60 9.32
N LYS A 52 6.05 -2.21 10.25
CA LYS A 52 4.59 -2.04 10.38
C LYS A 52 4.20 -0.60 10.67
N ALA A 53 4.94 0.06 11.57
CA ALA A 53 4.70 1.47 11.86
C ALA A 53 4.96 2.37 10.63
N ALA A 54 6.02 2.09 9.87
CA ALA A 54 6.31 2.79 8.63
C ALA A 54 5.23 2.55 7.56
N LEU A 55 4.77 1.30 7.41
CA LEU A 55 3.65 0.95 6.53
C LEU A 55 2.38 1.71 6.91
N ALA A 56 2.01 1.73 8.20
CA ALA A 56 0.84 2.44 8.69
C ALA A 56 0.91 3.96 8.42
N ALA A 57 2.08 4.57 8.58
CA ALA A 57 2.29 5.98 8.24
C ALA A 57 2.20 6.24 6.73
N GLY A 58 2.68 5.32 5.90
CA GLY A 58 2.49 5.35 4.44
C GLY A 58 1.02 5.25 4.05
N ASP A 59 0.31 4.29 4.63
CA ASP A 59 -1.13 4.07 4.44
C ASP A 59 -1.94 5.33 4.79
N GLU A 60 -1.63 6.01 5.89
CA GLU A 60 -2.28 7.28 6.24
C GLU A 60 -2.06 8.37 5.18
N ARG A 61 -0.84 8.49 4.65
CA ARG A 61 -0.51 9.44 3.58
C ARG A 61 -1.25 9.10 2.29
N LEU A 62 -1.28 7.83 1.91
CA LEU A 62 -2.03 7.34 0.75
C LEU A 62 -3.52 7.67 0.87
N LEU A 63 -4.13 7.40 2.02
CA LEU A 63 -5.54 7.72 2.27
C LEU A 63 -5.80 9.23 2.15
N LYS A 64 -4.90 10.07 2.66
CA LYS A 64 -5.00 11.52 2.48
C LYS A 64 -4.84 11.93 1.02
N LEU A 65 -3.89 11.33 0.29
CA LEU A 65 -3.63 11.62 -1.11
C LEU A 65 -4.84 11.26 -1.97
N SER A 66 -5.38 10.05 -1.83
CA SER A 66 -6.53 9.56 -2.61
C SER A 66 -7.79 10.42 -2.48
N ARG A 67 -8.05 11.01 -1.29
CA ARG A 67 -9.21 11.88 -1.05
C ARG A 67 -9.12 13.25 -1.72
N ASN A 68 -7.90 13.71 -2.00
CA ASN A 68 -7.66 15.06 -2.51
C ASN A 68 -7.48 15.12 -4.04
N ARG A 69 -7.65 13.99 -4.75
CA ARG A 69 -7.46 13.90 -6.21
C ARG A 69 -8.78 13.72 -6.94
N VAL A 70 -9.04 14.63 -7.88
CA VAL A 70 -10.25 14.68 -8.71
C VAL A 70 -9.96 14.34 -10.18
N ASP A 71 -8.68 14.21 -10.54
CA ASP A 71 -8.23 13.91 -11.87
C ASP A 71 -8.81 12.57 -12.37
N ALA A 72 -9.15 12.53 -13.66
CA ALA A 72 -9.72 11.36 -14.31
C ALA A 72 -8.65 10.58 -15.08
N THR A 73 -7.61 10.13 -14.35
CA THR A 73 -6.52 9.32 -14.89
C THR A 73 -6.53 7.91 -14.29
N LEU A 74 -5.95 6.97 -15.02
CA LEU A 74 -5.83 5.58 -14.58
C LEU A 74 -5.00 5.46 -13.28
N ASP A 75 -3.97 6.27 -13.12
CA ASP A 75 -3.18 6.32 -11.88
C ASP A 75 -4.02 6.78 -10.69
N VAL A 76 -4.94 7.73 -10.86
CA VAL A 76 -5.85 8.13 -9.79
C VAL A 76 -6.84 7.01 -9.45
N GLU A 77 -7.28 6.22 -10.44
CA GLU A 77 -8.07 5.02 -10.20
C GLU A 77 -7.29 3.99 -9.38
N TYR A 78 -6.04 3.67 -9.77
CA TYR A 78 -5.18 2.77 -8.99
C TYR A 78 -4.88 3.30 -7.58
N LEU A 79 -4.70 4.60 -7.42
CA LEU A 79 -4.54 5.24 -6.11
C LEU A 79 -5.78 5.01 -5.23
N ARG A 80 -6.98 5.13 -5.80
CA ARG A 80 -8.25 4.86 -5.09
C ARG A 80 -8.41 3.38 -4.77
N GLU A 81 -8.07 2.47 -5.67
CA GLU A 81 -8.10 1.03 -5.38
C GLU A 81 -7.11 0.67 -4.26
N THR A 82 -5.89 1.21 -4.30
CA THR A 82 -4.91 1.02 -3.22
C THR A 82 -5.46 1.51 -1.88
N ALA A 83 -6.13 2.67 -1.87
CA ALA A 83 -6.78 3.21 -0.66
C ALA A 83 -7.90 2.31 -0.12
N LYS A 84 -8.62 1.58 -0.99
CA LYS A 84 -9.62 0.59 -0.56
C LYS A 84 -8.97 -0.62 0.11
N VAL A 85 -7.88 -1.15 -0.46
CA VAL A 85 -7.09 -2.22 0.15
C VAL A 85 -6.68 -1.84 1.56
N VAL A 86 -6.06 -0.67 1.72
CA VAL A 86 -5.67 -0.12 3.04
C VAL A 86 -6.86 -0.01 4.00
N SER A 87 -7.98 0.53 3.54
CA SER A 87 -9.16 0.72 4.38
C SER A 87 -9.75 -0.61 4.86
N ASN A 88 -9.74 -1.63 4.00
CA ASN A 88 -10.20 -2.98 4.34
C ASN A 88 -9.26 -3.67 5.32
N SER A 89 -7.93 -3.50 5.19
CA SER A 89 -6.96 -4.05 6.14
C SER A 89 -7.07 -3.45 7.55
N GLN A 90 -7.53 -2.19 7.65
CA GLN A 90 -7.64 -1.46 8.91
C GLN A 90 -8.96 -1.72 9.65
N LEU A 91 -9.99 -2.15 8.93
CA LEU A 91 -11.21 -2.60 9.56
C LEU A 91 -10.91 -3.94 10.25
N PRO A 92 -11.10 -4.07 11.58
CA PRO A 92 -11.00 -5.38 12.21
C PRO A 92 -11.98 -6.30 11.48
N SER A 93 -11.58 -7.54 11.19
CA SER A 93 -12.44 -8.63 10.70
C SER A 93 -13.60 -8.93 11.65
N LYS A 94 -14.48 -7.96 11.89
CA LYS A 94 -15.83 -8.19 12.34
C LYS A 94 -16.60 -8.52 11.07
N MET A 95 -16.75 -9.82 10.82
CA MET A 95 -17.72 -10.51 9.95
C MET A 95 -17.14 -11.79 9.32
N ALA A 96 -16.24 -12.48 10.02
CA ALA A 96 -16.06 -13.92 9.85
C ALA A 96 -16.48 -14.60 11.18
N ALA A 97 -17.80 -14.65 11.39
CA ALA A 97 -18.45 -15.45 12.43
C ALA A 97 -19.49 -16.34 11.74
#